data_AF-A0A365CY85-F1
#
_entry.id   AF-A0A365CY85-F1
#
_cell.length_a   1.000
_cell.length_b   1.000
_cell.length_c   1.000
_cell.angle_alpha   90.00
_cell.angle_beta   90.00
_cell.angle_gamma   90.00
#
_symmetry.space_group_name_H-M   'P 1'
#
loop_
_entity.id
_entity.type
_entity.pdbx_description
1 polymer ?
#
loop_
_entity_poly.entity_id
_entity_poly.type
_entity_poly.pdbx_seq_one_letter_code
_entity_poly.pdbx_strand_id
1 'polypeptide(L)'
;MIFDALILAGGRSSRLGGVPKQSLVLRGRTLLAWTLDAAAGARRTVVVGDVSAGGPPSRGAADEAGPAQALPPGVLSCREEPKFAGPAAGISAGLDALATSGGGAPFTLVLACDMPLAARAVAMLRDAVAAAGDGRGAVARSADGREQPLAAIYNTDELKRSCGELSRRDALVNGSVRSLLANLDVQLVTVPAGSTADVDTWGDAATLGIAAGSQREDFDQNVRSQRGRQVVKSQDETLEEWCRALLQAYKLEDVQVDVNAVLSLAGVAAHAVVRPAAPLTTFIAGFAAGLAAAPGREMDTASMEAAMAVARSLAADYENEAAAGTPGE
;
A
#
# COMPACT_ATOMS: atom_id res chain seq x y z
N MET A 1 -14.06 -27.58 2.69
CA MET A 1 -13.38 -27.65 1.36
C MET A 1 -11.87 -27.59 1.53
N ILE A 2 -11.11 -28.19 0.62
CA ILE A 2 -9.65 -28.14 0.58
C ILE A 2 -9.22 -27.07 -0.45
N PHE A 3 -8.28 -26.19 -0.10
CA PHE A 3 -7.81 -25.14 -0.99
C PHE A 3 -6.35 -24.76 -0.73
N ASP A 4 -5.70 -24.18 -1.74
CA ASP A 4 -4.44 -23.42 -1.63
C ASP A 4 -4.74 -21.91 -1.73
N ALA A 5 -3.79 -21.07 -1.34
CA ALA A 5 -3.93 -19.61 -1.40
C ALA A 5 -2.79 -18.96 -2.19
N LEU A 6 -3.16 -17.98 -3.00
CA LEU A 6 -2.30 -17.13 -3.79
C LEU A 6 -2.62 -15.69 -3.43
N ILE A 7 -1.68 -15.02 -2.77
CA ILE A 7 -1.81 -13.62 -2.34
C ILE A 7 -1.01 -12.74 -3.29
N LEU A 8 -1.67 -11.80 -3.95
CA LEU A 8 -1.04 -10.83 -4.83
C LEU A 8 -0.60 -9.62 -4.00
N ALA A 9 0.70 -9.54 -3.74
CA ALA A 9 1.36 -8.46 -2.98
C ALA A 9 2.29 -7.59 -3.85
N GLY A 10 2.18 -7.71 -5.17
CA GLY A 10 2.93 -6.91 -6.14
C GLY A 10 2.21 -5.63 -6.54
N GLY A 11 2.96 -4.68 -7.10
CA GLY A 11 2.44 -3.41 -7.60
C GLY A 11 3.46 -2.29 -7.47
N ARG A 12 3.22 -1.18 -8.17
CA ARG A 12 4.11 -0.01 -8.16
C ARG A 12 3.86 0.94 -6.99
N SER A 13 2.70 0.84 -6.33
CA SER A 13 2.26 1.71 -5.23
C SER A 13 2.43 3.21 -5.50
N SER A 14 2.30 3.62 -6.78
CA SER A 14 2.64 4.98 -7.22
C SER A 14 1.77 6.06 -6.55
N ARG A 15 0.51 5.72 -6.25
CA ARG A 15 -0.44 6.62 -5.56
C ARG A 15 -0.13 6.83 -4.08
N LEU A 16 0.67 5.94 -3.49
CA LEU A 16 1.15 5.97 -2.11
C LEU A 16 2.60 6.49 -2.01
N GLY A 17 3.13 7.11 -3.07
CA GLY A 17 4.49 7.64 -3.08
C GLY A 17 5.58 6.56 -3.07
N GLY A 18 5.26 5.37 -3.60
CA GLY A 18 6.20 4.25 -3.65
C GLY A 18 6.26 3.40 -2.37
N VAL A 19 5.50 3.76 -1.32
CA VAL A 19 5.37 2.92 -0.13
C VAL A 19 4.68 1.61 -0.51
N PRO A 20 5.31 0.43 -0.30
CA PRO A 20 4.69 -0.84 -0.65
C PRO A 20 3.38 -1.06 0.13
N LYS A 21 2.25 -1.26 -0.56
CA LYS A 21 0.94 -1.49 0.07
C LYS A 21 0.98 -2.58 1.13
N GLN A 22 1.67 -3.68 0.83
CA GLN A 22 1.76 -4.85 1.68
C GLN A 22 2.37 -4.56 3.06
N SER A 23 3.18 -3.49 3.18
CA SER A 23 3.82 -3.08 4.43
C SER A 23 3.02 -2.06 5.24
N LEU A 24 1.91 -1.52 4.71
CA LEU A 24 1.08 -0.57 5.47
C LEU A 24 0.51 -1.26 6.72
N VAL A 25 0.59 -0.58 7.86
CA VAL A 25 0.16 -1.04 9.18
C VAL A 25 -1.27 -0.57 9.46
N LEU A 26 -2.13 -1.56 9.66
CA LEU A 26 -3.50 -1.40 10.14
C LEU A 26 -3.60 -2.08 11.51
N ARG A 27 -3.96 -1.33 12.55
CA ARG A 27 -4.18 -1.87 13.92
C ARG A 27 -2.98 -2.72 14.41
N GLY A 28 -1.76 -2.20 14.22
CA GLY A 28 -0.51 -2.83 14.67
C GLY A 28 0.01 -4.00 13.81
N ARG A 29 -0.64 -4.31 12.68
CA ARG A 29 -0.24 -5.40 11.78
C ARG A 29 -0.24 -4.95 10.31
N THR A 30 0.65 -5.50 9.50
CA THR A 30 0.71 -5.12 8.07
C THR A 30 -0.50 -5.63 7.29
N LEU A 31 -0.84 -4.99 6.17
CA LEU A 31 -1.93 -5.47 5.28
C LEU A 31 -1.66 -6.90 4.80
N LEU A 32 -0.38 -7.23 4.54
CA LEU A 32 0.00 -8.60 4.21
C LEU A 32 -0.31 -9.57 5.35
N ALA A 33 -0.04 -9.20 6.60
CA ALA A 33 -0.36 -10.05 7.75
C ALA A 33 -1.88 -10.25 7.90
N TRP A 34 -2.68 -9.20 7.70
CA TRP A 34 -4.15 -9.32 7.66
C TRP A 34 -4.65 -10.23 6.53
N THR A 35 -4.03 -10.12 5.36
CA THR A 35 -4.39 -10.93 4.18
C THR A 35 -4.01 -12.39 4.37
N LEU A 36 -2.85 -12.68 4.98
CA LEU A 36 -2.42 -14.02 5.33
C LEU A 36 -3.38 -14.69 6.31
N ASP A 37 -3.86 -13.94 7.31
CA ASP A 37 -4.88 -14.43 8.24
C ASP A 37 -6.22 -14.71 7.55
N ALA A 38 -6.63 -13.87 6.60
CA ALA A 38 -7.84 -14.12 5.81
C ALA A 38 -7.73 -15.41 5.00
N ALA A 39 -6.52 -15.77 4.57
CA ALA A 39 -6.21 -17.02 3.86
C ALA A 39 -5.95 -18.22 4.80
N ALA A 40 -6.14 -18.08 6.12
CA ALA A 40 -5.91 -19.16 7.08
C ALA A 40 -6.76 -20.41 6.74
N GLY A 41 -6.13 -21.57 6.87
CA GLY A 41 -6.74 -22.87 6.51
C GLY A 41 -6.39 -23.35 5.09
N ALA A 42 -5.66 -22.56 4.30
CA ALA A 42 -5.05 -23.03 3.05
C ALA A 42 -4.00 -24.11 3.34
N ARG A 43 -3.89 -25.12 2.48
CA ARG A 43 -2.85 -26.17 2.57
C ARG A 43 -1.47 -25.61 2.28
N ARG A 44 -1.37 -24.80 1.23
CA ARG A 44 -0.19 -24.02 0.85
C ARG A 44 -0.60 -22.59 0.57
N THR A 45 0.27 -21.66 0.94
CA THR A 45 0.09 -20.24 0.67
C THR A 45 1.33 -19.72 -0.04
N VAL A 46 1.13 -19.04 -1.17
CA VAL A 46 2.17 -18.29 -1.87
C VAL A 46 1.82 -16.81 -1.86
N VAL A 47 2.82 -15.98 -1.61
CA VAL A 47 2.75 -14.53 -1.78
C VAL A 47 3.52 -14.16 -3.04
N VAL A 48 2.86 -13.47 -3.97
CA VAL A 48 3.41 -13.04 -5.25
C VAL A 48 3.77 -11.56 -5.17
N GLY A 49 5.04 -11.23 -5.36
CA GLY A 49 5.54 -9.85 -5.34
C GLY A 49 6.95 -9.76 -4.74
N ASP A 50 7.49 -8.55 -4.63
CA ASP A 50 8.76 -8.32 -3.93
C ASP A 50 8.56 -8.40 -2.41
N VAL A 51 8.47 -9.63 -1.91
CA VAL A 51 8.48 -9.99 -0.49
C VAL A 51 9.64 -10.96 -0.25
N SER A 52 10.38 -10.79 0.85
CA SER A 52 11.43 -11.75 1.20
C SER A 52 10.83 -12.86 2.05
N ALA A 53 10.80 -14.09 1.51
CA ALA A 53 10.78 -15.26 2.36
C ALA A 53 12.00 -15.17 3.31
N GLY A 54 11.79 -15.40 4.61
CA GLY A 54 12.80 -15.18 5.66
C GLY A 54 14.04 -16.09 5.56
N GLY A 55 14.85 -15.92 4.52
CA GLY A 55 16.19 -16.47 4.35
C GLY A 55 17.27 -15.36 4.41
N PRO A 56 18.56 -15.73 4.52
CA PRO A 56 19.65 -14.76 4.55
C PRO A 56 19.62 -13.89 3.28
N PRO A 57 19.89 -12.58 3.38
CA PRO A 57 19.85 -11.70 2.22
C PRO A 57 20.84 -12.19 1.17
N SER A 58 20.33 -12.56 -0.01
CA SER A 58 21.15 -12.79 -1.19
C SER A 58 21.85 -11.48 -1.54
N ARG A 59 23.19 -11.47 -1.38
CA ARG A 59 24.02 -10.33 -1.77
C ARG A 59 23.87 -10.11 -3.28
N GLY A 60 23.22 -9.02 -3.69
CA GLY A 60 23.19 -8.63 -5.10
C GLY A 60 22.06 -7.70 -5.58
N ALA A 61 21.03 -7.43 -4.78
CA ALA A 61 19.90 -6.57 -5.21
C ALA A 61 19.47 -5.54 -4.17
N ALA A 62 20.43 -5.03 -3.39
CA ALA A 62 20.21 -3.87 -2.53
C ALA A 62 20.50 -2.62 -3.36
N ASP A 63 19.47 -1.97 -3.91
CA ASP A 63 19.53 -0.51 -4.13
C ASP A 63 18.20 0.18 -4.43
N GLU A 64 17.06 -0.51 -4.66
CA GLU A 64 15.79 0.23 -4.92
C GLU A 64 14.52 -0.31 -4.24
N ALA A 65 14.60 -1.32 -3.38
CA ALA A 65 13.45 -1.79 -2.60
C ALA A 65 13.77 -1.71 -1.10
N GLY A 66 12.91 -1.02 -0.34
CA GLY A 66 12.99 -0.97 1.12
C GLY A 66 12.99 -2.37 1.77
N PRO A 67 13.26 -2.47 3.09
CA PRO A 67 13.46 -3.74 3.75
C PRO A 67 12.21 -4.63 3.61
N ALA A 68 12.38 -5.77 2.94
CA ALA A 68 11.29 -6.67 2.64
C ALA A 68 10.80 -7.37 3.93
N GLN A 69 9.48 -7.39 4.11
CA GLN A 69 8.83 -8.07 5.24
C GLN A 69 9.13 -9.57 5.19
N ALA A 70 9.68 -10.13 6.27
CA ALA A 70 9.92 -11.56 6.40
C ALA A 70 8.57 -12.31 6.46
N LEU A 71 8.35 -13.24 5.53
CA LEU A 71 7.15 -14.08 5.53
C LEU A 71 7.15 -15.09 6.68
N PRO A 72 5.97 -15.48 7.22
CA PRO A 72 5.87 -16.56 8.20
C PRO A 72 6.46 -17.88 7.70
N PRO A 73 6.97 -18.75 8.59
CA PRO A 73 7.47 -20.07 8.20
C PRO A 73 6.44 -20.88 7.41
N GLY A 74 6.86 -21.48 6.30
CA GLY A 74 6.01 -22.31 5.44
C GLY A 74 5.18 -21.56 4.40
N VAL A 75 5.19 -20.21 4.42
CA VAL A 75 4.62 -19.39 3.34
C VAL A 75 5.65 -19.26 2.22
N LEU A 76 5.22 -19.57 0.99
CA LEU A 76 6.04 -19.50 -0.21
C LEU A 76 6.09 -18.04 -0.71
N SER A 77 7.17 -17.67 -1.40
CA SER A 77 7.26 -16.42 -2.15
C SER A 77 7.59 -16.70 -3.60
N CYS A 78 6.96 -15.96 -4.51
CA CYS A 78 7.41 -15.89 -5.90
C CYS A 78 7.18 -14.48 -6.45
N ARG A 79 7.63 -14.25 -7.68
CA ARG A 79 7.39 -13.01 -8.41
C ARG A 79 7.16 -13.36 -9.87
N GLU A 80 6.27 -12.63 -10.53
CA GLU A 80 6.12 -12.70 -11.97
C GLU A 80 7.37 -12.18 -12.70
N GLU A 81 7.60 -12.72 -13.89
CA GLU A 81 8.65 -12.28 -14.80
C GLU A 81 8.01 -11.95 -16.16
N PRO A 82 8.19 -10.75 -16.73
CA PRO A 82 8.97 -9.63 -16.18
C PRO A 82 8.34 -8.99 -14.94
N LYS A 83 9.17 -8.39 -14.07
CA LYS A 83 8.70 -7.64 -12.90
C LYS A 83 7.67 -6.59 -13.33
N PHE A 84 6.54 -6.52 -12.60
CA PHE A 84 5.40 -5.66 -12.92
C PHE A 84 4.62 -6.05 -14.18
N ALA A 85 4.69 -7.31 -14.62
CA ALA A 85 3.85 -7.85 -15.69
C ALA A 85 2.35 -7.92 -15.35
N GLY A 86 1.96 -7.55 -14.13
CA GLY A 86 0.58 -7.39 -13.72
C GLY A 86 -0.04 -8.66 -13.11
N PRO A 87 -1.30 -8.57 -12.63
CA PRO A 87 -1.87 -9.61 -11.79
C PRO A 87 -2.12 -10.94 -12.53
N ALA A 88 -2.38 -10.93 -13.84
CA ALA A 88 -2.55 -12.17 -14.60
C ALA A 88 -1.25 -13.01 -14.65
N ALA A 89 -0.11 -12.35 -14.91
CA ALA A 89 1.20 -12.98 -14.83
C ALA A 89 1.53 -13.41 -13.39
N GLY A 90 1.14 -12.60 -12.39
CA GLY A 90 1.27 -12.95 -10.97
C GLY A 90 0.49 -14.20 -10.57
N ILE A 91 -0.75 -14.35 -11.05
CA ILE A 91 -1.56 -15.55 -10.83
C ILE A 91 -0.89 -16.78 -11.44
N SER A 92 -0.40 -16.67 -12.68
CA SER A 92 0.33 -17.78 -13.33
C SER A 92 1.57 -18.18 -12.52
N ALA A 93 2.41 -17.21 -12.14
CA ALA A 93 3.63 -17.46 -11.38
C ALA A 93 3.34 -18.07 -9.98
N GLY A 94 2.27 -17.64 -9.32
CA GLY A 94 1.86 -18.21 -8.04
C GLY A 94 1.33 -19.65 -8.18
N LEU A 95 0.58 -19.96 -9.24
CA LEU A 95 0.13 -21.33 -9.51
C LEU A 95 1.31 -22.28 -9.78
N ASP A 96 2.32 -21.84 -10.51
CA ASP A 96 3.52 -22.63 -10.78
C ASP A 96 4.34 -22.87 -9.51
N ALA A 97 4.47 -21.85 -8.66
CA ALA A 97 5.14 -21.96 -7.36
C ALA A 97 4.41 -22.93 -6.41
N LEU A 98 3.07 -22.86 -6.36
CA LEU A 98 2.24 -23.80 -5.61
C LEU A 98 2.43 -25.23 -6.13
N ALA A 99 2.35 -25.44 -7.45
CA ALA A 99 2.50 -26.75 -8.07
C ALA A 99 3.87 -27.39 -7.75
N THR A 100 4.95 -26.60 -7.83
CA THR A 100 6.33 -27.06 -7.56
C THR A 100 6.55 -27.40 -6.08
N SER A 101 5.74 -26.83 -5.18
CA SER A 101 5.89 -26.96 -3.73
C SER A 101 4.87 -27.93 -3.09
N GLY A 102 4.29 -28.83 -3.89
CA GLY A 102 3.31 -29.83 -3.43
C GLY A 102 1.91 -29.27 -3.13
N GLY A 103 1.58 -28.11 -3.69
CA GLY A 103 0.21 -27.59 -3.80
C GLY A 103 -0.57 -28.31 -4.90
N GLY A 104 -1.65 -27.69 -5.36
CA GLY A 104 -2.62 -28.30 -6.30
C GLY A 104 -3.85 -28.85 -5.58
N ALA A 105 -4.33 -28.17 -4.54
CA ALA A 105 -5.69 -28.38 -4.06
C ALA A 105 -6.72 -28.19 -5.20
N PRO A 106 -7.95 -28.73 -5.10
CA PRO A 106 -8.98 -28.52 -6.13
C PRO A 106 -9.40 -27.06 -6.32
N PHE A 107 -9.16 -26.24 -5.30
CA PHE A 107 -9.52 -24.83 -5.29
C PHE A 107 -8.32 -23.95 -4.91
N THR A 108 -8.22 -22.78 -5.52
CA THR A 108 -7.23 -21.76 -5.21
C THR A 108 -7.93 -20.46 -4.82
N LEU A 109 -7.70 -20.00 -3.58
CA LEU A 109 -8.03 -18.63 -3.16
C LEU A 109 -7.04 -17.67 -3.83
N VAL A 110 -7.55 -16.71 -4.59
CA VAL A 110 -6.78 -15.58 -5.14
C VAL A 110 -7.21 -14.33 -4.39
N LEU A 111 -6.26 -13.71 -3.69
CA LEU A 111 -6.51 -12.55 -2.84
C LEU A 111 -5.50 -11.42 -3.08
N ALA A 112 -5.95 -10.21 -3.41
CA ALA A 112 -5.06 -9.04 -3.41
C ALA A 112 -4.76 -8.57 -1.98
N CYS A 113 -3.52 -8.15 -1.73
CA CYS A 113 -3.07 -7.76 -0.39
C CYS A 113 -3.61 -6.41 0.11
N ASP A 114 -4.29 -5.66 -0.76
CA ASP A 114 -4.82 -4.34 -0.46
C ASP A 114 -6.23 -4.36 0.11
N MET A 115 -6.82 -5.55 0.30
CA MET A 115 -8.11 -5.76 0.98
C MET A 115 -7.94 -6.34 2.39
N PRO A 116 -7.48 -5.56 3.39
CA PRO A 116 -7.11 -6.08 4.71
C PRO A 116 -8.29 -6.60 5.54
N LEU A 117 -9.54 -6.32 5.15
CA LEU A 117 -10.75 -6.75 5.84
C LEU A 117 -11.44 -7.95 5.16
N ALA A 118 -10.74 -8.64 4.25
CA ALA A 118 -11.27 -9.73 3.43
C ALA A 118 -11.64 -11.01 4.20
N ALA A 119 -11.27 -11.16 5.47
CA ALA A 119 -11.51 -12.40 6.22
C ALA A 119 -12.97 -12.87 6.20
N ARG A 120 -13.94 -11.95 6.34
CA ARG A 120 -15.38 -12.29 6.26
C ARG A 120 -15.81 -12.64 4.83
N ALA A 121 -15.30 -11.95 3.83
CA ALA A 121 -15.54 -12.28 2.42
C ALA A 121 -15.02 -13.68 2.10
N VAL A 122 -13.78 -14.00 2.49
CA VAL A 122 -13.17 -15.32 2.27
C VAL A 122 -13.96 -16.43 2.97
N ALA A 123 -14.44 -16.21 4.20
CA ALA A 123 -15.30 -17.18 4.88
C ALA A 123 -16.58 -17.47 4.09
N MET A 124 -17.28 -16.42 3.64
CA MET A 124 -18.50 -16.59 2.84
C MET A 124 -18.26 -17.27 1.50
N LEU A 125 -17.13 -16.96 0.83
CA LEU A 125 -16.74 -17.65 -0.41
C LEU A 125 -16.50 -19.14 -0.17
N ARG A 126 -15.80 -19.49 0.91
CA ARG A 126 -15.55 -20.90 1.28
C ARG A 126 -16.84 -21.64 1.57
N ASP A 127 -17.76 -21.03 2.30
CA ASP A 127 -19.05 -21.62 2.64
C ASP A 127 -19.90 -21.81 1.39
N ALA A 128 -19.92 -20.83 0.48
CA ALA A 128 -20.64 -20.93 -0.80
C ALA A 128 -20.09 -22.04 -1.69
N VAL A 129 -18.76 -22.17 -1.83
CA VAL A 129 -18.15 -23.26 -2.62
C VAL A 129 -18.44 -24.62 -1.99
N ALA A 130 -18.35 -24.72 -0.66
CA ALA A 130 -18.64 -25.96 0.05
C ALA A 130 -20.12 -26.37 -0.05
N ALA A 131 -21.04 -25.42 -0.01
CA ALA A 131 -22.48 -25.66 -0.11
C ALA A 131 -22.91 -26.05 -1.53
N ALA A 132 -22.31 -25.44 -2.55
CA ALA A 132 -22.60 -25.76 -3.95
C ALA A 132 -22.18 -27.18 -4.31
N GLY A 133 -20.96 -27.59 -3.93
CA GLY A 133 -20.47 -28.96 -4.12
C GLY A 133 -20.38 -29.44 -5.58
N ASP A 134 -20.51 -28.51 -6.53
CA ASP A 134 -20.59 -28.77 -7.98
C ASP A 134 -19.27 -28.49 -8.72
N GLY A 135 -18.21 -28.13 -7.98
CA GLY A 135 -16.89 -27.83 -8.52
C GLY A 135 -16.68 -26.38 -8.95
N ARG A 136 -17.72 -25.53 -8.91
CA ARG A 136 -17.63 -24.11 -9.29
C ARG A 136 -16.89 -23.30 -8.24
N GLY A 137 -16.11 -22.32 -8.72
CA GLY A 137 -15.50 -21.32 -7.87
C GLY A 137 -16.52 -20.30 -7.36
N ALA A 138 -16.08 -19.38 -6.50
CA ALA A 138 -16.87 -18.24 -6.04
C ALA A 138 -16.07 -16.93 -6.16
N VAL A 139 -16.73 -15.87 -6.62
CA VAL A 139 -16.15 -14.51 -6.72
C VAL A 139 -16.93 -13.58 -5.81
N ALA A 140 -16.21 -12.78 -5.01
CA ALA A 140 -16.86 -11.79 -4.17
C ALA A 140 -17.50 -10.69 -5.02
N ARG A 141 -18.69 -10.27 -4.60
CA ARG A 141 -19.43 -9.14 -5.15
C ARG A 141 -19.73 -8.18 -4.01
N SER A 142 -19.30 -6.94 -4.12
CA SER A 142 -19.65 -5.92 -3.12
C SER A 142 -21.14 -5.59 -3.18
N ALA A 143 -21.65 -4.94 -2.12
CA ALA A 143 -23.07 -4.61 -1.99
C ALA A 143 -23.61 -3.70 -3.11
N ASP A 144 -22.73 -2.92 -3.76
CA ASP A 144 -23.02 -2.10 -4.94
C ASP A 144 -23.05 -2.89 -6.27
N GLY A 145 -22.86 -4.21 -6.21
CA GLY A 145 -22.90 -5.10 -7.36
C GLY A 145 -21.57 -5.25 -8.10
N ARG A 146 -20.49 -4.60 -7.67
CA ARG A 146 -19.18 -4.71 -8.30
C ARG A 146 -18.51 -6.05 -7.96
N GLU A 147 -18.04 -6.74 -8.99
CA GLU A 147 -17.28 -7.98 -8.86
C GLU A 147 -15.83 -7.71 -8.45
N GLN A 148 -15.31 -8.56 -7.58
CA GLN A 148 -13.96 -8.48 -7.01
C GLN A 148 -13.16 -9.72 -7.44
N PRO A 149 -12.61 -9.74 -8.68
CA PRO A 149 -11.95 -10.93 -9.24
C PRO A 149 -10.69 -11.34 -8.46
N LEU A 150 -10.11 -10.45 -7.66
CA LEU A 150 -8.97 -10.72 -6.79
C LEU A 150 -9.39 -10.91 -5.32
N ALA A 151 -10.67 -11.19 -5.06
CA ALA A 151 -11.19 -11.72 -3.79
C ALA A 151 -12.10 -12.90 -4.13
N ALA A 152 -11.49 -14.02 -4.51
CA ALA A 152 -12.21 -15.13 -5.13
C ALA A 152 -11.55 -16.48 -4.88
N ILE A 153 -12.34 -17.55 -4.91
CA ILE A 153 -11.89 -18.93 -4.91
C ILE A 153 -12.19 -19.51 -6.28
N TYR A 154 -11.17 -19.92 -7.02
CA TYR A 154 -11.34 -20.52 -8.34
C TYR A 154 -11.11 -22.02 -8.29
N ASN A 155 -11.75 -22.76 -9.21
CA ASN A 155 -11.33 -24.12 -9.52
C ASN A 155 -9.89 -24.07 -10.06
N THR A 156 -9.00 -24.83 -9.43
CA THR A 156 -7.55 -24.74 -9.70
C THR A 156 -7.20 -25.20 -11.11
N ASP A 157 -7.87 -26.23 -11.62
CA ASP A 157 -7.59 -26.77 -12.95
C ASP A 157 -8.11 -25.84 -14.05
N GLU A 158 -9.26 -25.18 -13.83
CA GLU A 158 -9.76 -24.15 -14.74
C GLU A 158 -8.87 -22.92 -14.79
N LEU A 159 -8.42 -22.46 -13.62
CA LEU A 159 -7.52 -21.31 -13.55
C LEU A 159 -6.18 -21.61 -14.24
N LYS A 160 -5.59 -22.79 -13.99
CA LYS A 160 -4.37 -23.24 -14.68
C LYS A 160 -4.55 -23.33 -16.19
N ARG A 161 -5.68 -23.89 -16.65
CA ARG A 161 -5.98 -23.99 -18.10
C ARG A 161 -6.04 -22.61 -18.73
N SER A 162 -6.73 -21.66 -18.10
CA SER A 162 -6.85 -20.30 -18.60
C SER A 162 -5.50 -19.57 -18.64
N CYS A 163 -4.67 -19.71 -17.59
CA CYS A 163 -3.29 -19.21 -17.60
C CYS A 163 -2.48 -19.78 -18.78
N GLY A 164 -2.59 -21.10 -19.02
CA GLY A 164 -1.92 -21.77 -20.14
C GLY A 164 -2.43 -21.31 -21.52
N GLU A 165 -3.70 -20.99 -21.65
CA GLU A 165 -4.27 -20.43 -22.88
C GLU A 165 -3.75 -19.02 -23.18
N LEU A 166 -3.71 -18.15 -22.17
CA LEU A 166 -3.13 -16.82 -22.33
C LEU A 166 -1.62 -16.88 -22.60
N SER A 167 -0.90 -17.79 -21.93
CA SER A 167 0.53 -18.00 -22.17
C SER A 167 0.82 -18.39 -23.62
N ARG A 168 0.05 -19.34 -24.18
CA ARG A 168 0.20 -19.77 -25.59
C ARG A 168 -0.08 -18.67 -26.61
N ARG A 169 -0.83 -17.63 -26.21
CA ARG A 169 -1.14 -16.46 -27.03
C ARG A 169 -0.23 -15.26 -26.74
N ASP A 170 0.80 -15.44 -25.92
CA ASP A 170 1.70 -14.37 -25.44
C ASP A 170 0.93 -13.20 -24.79
N ALA A 171 -0.16 -13.50 -24.08
CA ALA A 171 -1.11 -12.52 -23.54
C ALA A 171 -1.14 -12.47 -22.00
N LEU A 172 -0.16 -13.07 -21.32
CA LEU A 172 -0.04 -13.01 -19.86
C LEU A 172 0.60 -11.70 -19.38
N VAL A 173 1.63 -11.23 -20.08
CA VAL A 173 2.37 -10.02 -19.70
C VAL A 173 1.51 -8.78 -19.97
N ASN A 174 1.27 -7.99 -18.94
CA ASN A 174 0.28 -6.90 -18.93
C ASN A 174 -1.13 -7.39 -19.32
N GLY A 175 -1.39 -8.68 -19.11
CA GLY A 175 -2.64 -9.34 -19.47
C GLY A 175 -3.80 -8.90 -18.59
N SER A 176 -4.99 -8.89 -19.18
CA SER A 176 -6.22 -8.57 -18.48
C SER A 176 -6.65 -9.72 -17.57
N VAL A 177 -6.77 -9.44 -16.25
CA VAL A 177 -7.39 -10.36 -15.29
C VAL A 177 -8.81 -10.74 -15.70
N ARG A 178 -9.56 -9.79 -16.28
CA ARG A 178 -10.89 -10.06 -16.81
C ARG A 178 -10.85 -11.10 -17.93
N SER A 179 -9.87 -11.02 -18.82
CA SER A 179 -9.70 -11.99 -19.91
C SER A 179 -9.25 -13.35 -19.39
N LEU A 180 -8.38 -13.38 -18.37
CA LEU A 180 -7.98 -14.62 -17.70
C LEU A 180 -9.18 -15.33 -17.06
N LEU A 181 -10.14 -14.58 -16.53
CA LEU A 181 -11.24 -15.15 -15.75
C LEU A 181 -12.53 -15.30 -16.55
N ALA A 182 -12.60 -14.79 -17.79
CA ALA A 182 -13.82 -14.66 -18.57
C ALA A 182 -14.59 -15.97 -18.81
N ASN A 183 -13.87 -17.10 -18.84
CA ASN A 183 -14.44 -18.41 -19.15
C ASN A 183 -14.50 -19.36 -17.95
N LEU A 184 -14.22 -18.87 -16.73
CA LEU A 184 -14.32 -19.67 -15.52
C LEU A 184 -15.77 -19.68 -15.04
N ASP A 185 -16.28 -20.85 -14.67
CA ASP A 185 -17.63 -20.97 -14.12
C ASP A 185 -17.58 -20.68 -12.61
N VAL A 186 -18.17 -19.55 -12.24
CA VAL A 186 -18.12 -19.02 -10.88
C VAL A 186 -19.49 -18.58 -10.40
N GLN A 187 -19.78 -18.87 -9.14
CA GLN A 187 -20.90 -18.24 -8.45
C GLN A 187 -20.50 -16.86 -7.92
N LEU A 188 -21.36 -15.86 -8.09
CA LEU A 188 -21.18 -14.55 -7.47
C LEU A 188 -21.74 -14.56 -6.05
N VAL A 189 -20.90 -14.23 -5.07
CA VAL A 189 -21.28 -14.20 -3.66
C VAL A 189 -21.29 -12.75 -3.20
N THR A 190 -22.47 -12.26 -2.79
CA THR A 190 -22.57 -10.92 -2.21
C THR A 190 -21.94 -10.94 -0.82
N VAL A 191 -20.89 -10.14 -0.61
CA VAL A 191 -20.11 -10.10 0.64
C VAL A 191 -20.45 -8.85 1.47
N PRO A 192 -20.12 -8.83 2.78
CA PRO A 192 -20.46 -7.70 3.64
C PRO A 192 -19.80 -6.41 3.16
N ALA A 193 -20.50 -5.29 3.32
CA ALA A 193 -19.98 -3.98 2.98
C ALA A 193 -18.61 -3.73 3.65
N GLY A 194 -17.66 -3.18 2.88
CA GLY A 194 -16.30 -2.88 3.33
C GLY A 194 -15.36 -4.08 3.46
N SER A 195 -15.83 -5.32 3.33
CA SER A 195 -14.97 -6.52 3.43
C SER A 195 -13.98 -6.66 2.28
N THR A 196 -14.27 -6.07 1.13
CA THR A 196 -13.39 -6.04 -0.06
C THR A 196 -12.97 -4.60 -0.40
N ALA A 197 -12.96 -3.69 0.57
CA ALA A 197 -12.47 -2.34 0.37
C ALA A 197 -10.94 -2.38 0.21
N ASP A 198 -10.45 -1.82 -0.90
CA ASP A 198 -9.04 -1.77 -1.26
C ASP A 198 -8.36 -0.49 -0.77
N VAL A 199 -7.08 -0.61 -0.41
CA VAL A 199 -6.22 0.53 -0.07
C VAL A 199 -5.39 0.92 -1.28
N ASP A 200 -5.91 1.86 -2.08
CA ASP A 200 -5.30 2.33 -3.32
C ASP A 200 -4.58 3.68 -3.17
N THR A 201 -5.04 4.47 -2.20
CA THR A 201 -4.60 5.83 -1.92
C THR A 201 -4.43 6.06 -0.42
N TRP A 202 -3.79 7.17 -0.06
CA TRP A 202 -3.73 7.60 1.34
C TRP A 202 -5.10 7.99 1.91
N GLY A 203 -6.07 8.37 1.07
CA GLY A 203 -7.45 8.61 1.51
C GLY A 203 -8.15 7.32 1.94
N ASP A 204 -7.96 6.24 1.18
CA ASP A 204 -8.49 4.91 1.52
C ASP A 204 -7.84 4.40 2.81
N ALA A 205 -6.52 4.57 2.91
CA ALA A 205 -5.75 4.23 4.10
C ALA A 205 -6.29 4.97 5.34
N ALA A 206 -6.49 6.30 5.25
CA ALA A 206 -7.01 7.12 6.34
C ALA A 206 -8.42 6.68 6.76
N THR A 207 -9.27 6.28 5.81
CA THR A 207 -10.63 5.75 6.10
C THR A 207 -10.58 4.49 6.96
N LEU A 208 -9.51 3.69 6.84
CA LEU A 208 -9.26 2.51 7.68
C LEU A 208 -8.50 2.83 8.98
N GLY A 209 -8.13 4.09 9.20
CA GLY A 209 -7.32 4.53 10.35
C GLY A 209 -5.81 4.32 10.15
N ILE A 210 -5.34 4.22 8.91
CA ILE A 210 -3.92 4.11 8.55
C ILE A 210 -3.41 5.54 8.30
N ALA A 211 -2.65 6.10 9.24
CA ALA A 211 -2.08 7.43 9.09
C ALA A 211 -0.77 7.39 8.29
N ALA A 212 -0.58 8.32 7.35
CA ALA A 212 0.62 8.40 6.53
C ALA A 212 1.92 8.60 7.34
N GLY A 213 1.84 9.28 8.50
CA GLY A 213 2.97 9.51 9.40
C GLY A 213 3.36 8.31 10.27
N SER A 214 2.40 7.46 10.67
CA SER A 214 2.64 6.37 11.64
C SER A 214 3.18 5.08 11.02
N GLN A 215 3.20 4.97 9.69
CA GLN A 215 3.62 3.75 8.99
C GLN A 215 5.09 3.41 9.21
N ARG A 216 5.94 4.42 9.47
CA ARG A 216 7.35 4.23 9.79
C ARG A 216 7.58 3.93 11.26
N GLU A 217 6.78 4.51 12.16
CA GLU A 217 6.95 4.38 13.62
C GLU A 217 6.49 3.01 14.15
N ASP A 218 5.33 2.51 13.70
CA ASP A 218 4.80 1.19 14.13
C ASP A 218 5.57 0.02 13.52
N PHE A 219 6.12 0.21 12.32
CA PHE A 219 7.03 -0.75 11.69
C PHE A 219 8.35 -0.85 12.47
N ASP A 220 8.89 0.28 12.94
CA ASP A 220 10.10 0.34 13.74
C ASP A 220 9.92 -0.33 15.12
N GLN A 221 8.76 -0.17 15.76
CA GLN A 221 8.46 -0.82 17.05
C GLN A 221 8.41 -2.35 16.96
N ASN A 222 7.82 -2.91 15.89
CA ASN A 222 7.78 -4.36 15.69
C ASN A 222 9.16 -4.96 15.38
N VAL A 223 10.02 -4.24 14.65
CA VAL A 223 11.41 -4.65 14.37
C VAL A 223 12.30 -4.57 15.63
N ARG A 224 12.09 -3.56 16.49
CA ARG A 224 12.78 -3.39 17.78
C ARG A 224 12.54 -4.54 18.77
N SER A 225 11.39 -5.21 18.69
CA SER A 225 11.06 -6.36 19.54
C SER A 225 11.88 -7.63 19.25
N GLN A 226 12.50 -7.72 18.06
CA GLN A 226 13.15 -8.96 17.58
C GLN A 226 14.67 -8.87 17.36
N ARG A 227 15.31 -7.70 17.43
CA ARG A 227 16.77 -7.60 17.28
C ARG A 227 17.41 -6.71 18.34
N GLY A 228 18.37 -7.28 19.04
CA GLY A 228 19.19 -6.61 20.04
C GLY A 228 19.85 -5.33 19.49
N ARG A 229 19.48 -4.21 20.12
CA ARG A 229 20.28 -3.01 20.43
C ARG A 229 21.31 -2.58 19.37
N GLN A 230 20.81 -1.95 18.31
CA GLN A 230 21.49 -0.86 17.60
C GLN A 230 20.53 0.34 17.60
N VAL A 231 20.97 1.50 18.08
CA VAL A 231 20.12 2.69 18.22
C VAL A 231 19.88 3.28 16.83
N VAL A 232 18.71 3.01 16.25
CA VAL A 232 18.23 3.62 15.00
C VAL A 232 17.54 4.94 15.37
N LYS A 233 17.99 6.04 14.76
CA LYS A 233 17.45 7.38 14.98
C LYS A 233 16.05 7.51 14.41
N SER A 234 15.16 8.21 15.10
CA SER A 234 13.79 8.45 14.59
C SER A 234 13.81 9.35 13.34
N GLN A 235 12.70 9.37 12.59
CA GLN A 235 12.58 10.28 11.45
C GLN A 235 12.65 11.74 11.90
N ASP A 236 12.07 12.06 13.05
CA ASP A 236 12.14 13.40 13.65
C ASP A 236 13.58 13.75 14.04
N GLU A 237 14.30 12.83 14.69
CA GLU A 237 15.73 13.00 14.99
C GLU A 237 16.56 13.18 13.71
N THR A 238 16.23 12.45 12.64
CA THR A 238 16.91 12.57 11.35
C THR A 238 16.63 13.92 10.68
N LEU A 239 15.38 14.40 10.74
CA LEU A 239 14.97 15.69 10.19
C LEU A 239 15.53 16.86 11.00
N GLU A 240 15.57 16.76 12.32
CA GLU A 240 16.21 17.73 13.21
C GLU A 240 17.72 17.77 12.99
N GLU A 241 18.37 16.61 12.84
CA GLU A 241 19.80 16.54 12.50
C GLU A 241 20.09 17.10 11.11
N TRP A 242 19.25 16.81 10.12
CA TRP A 242 19.39 17.34 8.78
C TRP A 242 19.15 18.86 8.73
N CYS A 243 18.13 19.35 9.45
CA CYS A 243 17.87 20.77 9.62
C CYS A 243 19.09 21.46 10.26
N ARG A 244 19.63 20.89 11.33
CA ARG A 244 20.85 21.39 11.99
C ARG A 244 22.06 21.40 11.05
N ALA A 245 22.26 20.34 10.27
CA ALA A 245 23.34 20.26 9.29
C ALA A 245 23.21 21.32 8.19
N LEU A 246 22.00 21.58 7.70
CA LEU A 246 21.73 22.63 6.72
C LEU A 246 21.96 24.03 7.31
N LEU A 247 21.46 24.31 8.51
CA LEU A 247 21.69 25.58 9.20
C LEU A 247 23.18 25.85 9.38
N GLN A 248 23.95 24.82 9.77
CA GLN A 248 25.41 24.91 9.87
C GLN A 248 26.07 25.18 8.51
N ALA A 249 25.68 24.45 7.45
CA ALA A 249 26.25 24.62 6.12
C ALA A 249 26.01 26.04 5.56
N TYR A 250 24.87 26.65 5.89
CA TYR A 250 24.52 28.01 5.50
C TYR A 250 24.97 29.09 6.49
N LYS A 251 25.63 28.72 7.60
CA LYS A 251 26.07 29.64 8.68
C LYS A 251 24.91 30.41 9.31
N LEU A 252 23.81 29.71 9.56
CA LEU A 252 22.56 30.20 10.16
C LEU A 252 22.33 29.55 11.54
N GLU A 253 23.39 29.39 12.34
CA GLU A 253 23.38 28.61 13.58
C GLU A 253 22.45 29.21 14.67
N ASP A 254 22.19 30.51 14.61
CA ASP A 254 21.30 31.22 15.54
C ASP A 254 19.82 31.18 15.11
N VAL A 255 19.50 30.66 13.93
CA VAL A 255 18.12 30.61 13.42
C VAL A 255 17.38 29.42 14.01
N GLN A 256 16.26 29.69 14.69
CA GLN A 256 15.35 28.67 15.18
C GLN A 256 14.33 28.31 14.10
N VAL A 257 14.32 27.04 13.68
CA VAL A 257 13.37 26.52 12.69
C VAL A 257 12.46 25.51 13.36
N ASP A 258 11.15 25.80 13.41
CA ASP A 258 10.14 24.83 13.79
C ASP A 258 9.83 23.91 12.59
N VAL A 259 10.51 22.77 12.56
CA VAL A 259 10.37 21.75 11.51
C VAL A 259 8.91 21.26 11.42
N ASN A 260 8.22 21.12 12.55
CA ASN A 260 6.84 20.64 12.59
C ASN A 260 5.87 21.67 12.00
N ALA A 261 6.07 22.96 12.29
CA ALA A 261 5.26 24.02 11.71
C ALA A 261 5.42 24.11 10.18
N VAL A 262 6.65 23.95 9.66
CA VAL A 262 6.94 23.92 8.21
C VAL A 262 6.22 22.75 7.53
N LEU A 263 6.36 21.54 8.09
CA LEU A 263 5.74 20.34 7.53
C LEU A 263 4.20 20.37 7.63
N SER A 264 3.67 20.93 8.71
CA SER A 264 2.23 21.18 8.88
C SER A 264 1.69 22.11 7.80
N LEU A 265 2.39 23.22 7.51
CA LEU A 265 2.00 24.15 6.45
C LEU A 265 2.04 23.50 5.06
N ALA A 266 3.08 22.70 4.77
CA ALA A 266 3.18 21.95 3.52
C ALA A 266 1.97 21.02 3.34
N GLY A 267 1.54 20.33 4.40
CA GLY A 267 0.38 19.45 4.40
C GLY A 267 -0.92 20.19 4.06
N VAL A 268 -1.15 21.36 4.66
CA VAL A 268 -2.33 22.21 4.38
C VAL A 268 -2.37 22.61 2.90
N ALA A 269 -1.27 23.12 2.35
CA ALA A 269 -1.22 23.56 0.96
C ALA A 269 -1.41 22.42 -0.05
N ALA A 270 -0.83 21.25 0.21
CA ALA A 270 -1.01 20.07 -0.64
C ALA A 270 -2.45 19.56 -0.66
N HIS A 271 -3.19 19.73 0.44
CA HIS A 271 -4.57 19.28 0.57
C HIS A 271 -5.57 20.27 -0.05
N ALA A 272 -5.44 21.56 0.28
CA ALA A 272 -6.38 22.58 -0.13
C ALA A 272 -6.23 23.00 -1.60
N VAL A 273 -5.01 22.97 -2.15
CA VAL A 273 -4.73 23.47 -3.51
C VAL A 273 -4.50 22.31 -4.48
N VAL A 274 -3.27 21.77 -4.50
CA VAL A 274 -2.85 20.55 -5.22
C VAL A 274 -1.53 20.07 -4.62
N ARG A 275 -1.20 18.77 -4.72
CA ARG A 275 0.05 18.22 -4.12
C ARG A 275 1.34 19.01 -4.45
N PRO A 276 1.57 19.49 -5.68
CA PRO A 276 2.75 20.31 -6.00
C PRO A 276 2.82 21.67 -5.29
N ALA A 277 1.74 22.14 -4.65
CA ALA A 277 1.72 23.41 -3.93
C ALA A 277 2.54 23.38 -2.62
N ALA A 278 2.70 22.22 -1.98
CA ALA A 278 3.46 22.08 -0.72
C ALA A 278 4.88 22.69 -0.74
N PRO A 279 5.77 22.30 -1.68
CA PRO A 279 7.12 22.89 -1.74
C PRO A 279 7.09 24.37 -2.16
N LEU A 280 6.14 24.78 -3.01
CA LEU A 280 6.00 26.18 -3.44
C LEU A 280 5.62 27.08 -2.25
N THR A 281 4.62 26.66 -1.47
CA THR A 281 4.11 27.41 -0.32
C THR A 281 5.17 27.54 0.77
N THR A 282 5.87 26.46 1.12
CA THR A 282 6.90 26.51 2.18
C THR A 282 8.12 27.33 1.78
N PHE A 283 8.54 27.27 0.51
CA PHE A 283 9.60 28.13 -0.01
C PHE A 283 9.23 29.62 0.05
N ILE A 284 8.05 29.99 -0.45
CA ILE A 284 7.60 31.40 -0.48
C ILE A 284 7.38 31.93 0.95
N ALA A 285 6.80 31.12 1.85
CA ALA A 285 6.62 31.51 3.25
C ALA A 285 7.97 31.76 3.95
N GLY A 286 8.95 30.87 3.77
CA GLY A 286 10.30 31.07 4.31
C GLY A 286 11.01 32.28 3.70
N PHE A 287 10.84 32.51 2.40
CA PHE A 287 11.40 33.68 1.72
C PHE A 287 10.78 35.00 2.19
N ALA A 288 9.45 35.03 2.39
CA ALA A 288 8.74 36.18 2.93
C ALA A 288 9.15 36.47 4.38
N ALA A 289 9.29 35.43 5.22
CA ALA A 289 9.81 35.57 6.58
C ALA A 289 11.24 36.16 6.58
N GLY A 290 12.09 35.70 5.66
CA GLY A 290 13.45 36.24 5.49
C GLY A 290 13.50 37.69 5.02
N LEU A 291 12.55 38.13 4.17
CA LEU A 291 12.44 39.54 3.76
C LEU A 291 11.88 40.45 4.87
N ALA A 292 11.04 39.90 5.74
CA ALA A 292 10.47 40.64 6.88
C ALA A 292 11.50 40.85 8.01
N ALA A 293 12.49 39.97 8.12
CA ALA A 293 13.65 40.16 8.99
C ALA A 293 14.52 41.33 8.47
N ALA A 294 14.64 42.40 9.26
CA ALA A 294 15.43 43.58 8.86
C ALA A 294 16.92 43.23 8.64
N PRO A 295 17.67 43.98 7.80
CA PRO A 295 19.10 43.76 7.61
C PRO A 295 19.85 43.82 8.96
N GLY A 296 20.47 42.71 9.36
CA GLY A 296 21.17 42.59 10.63
C GLY A 296 20.31 42.16 11.83
N ARG A 297 19.05 41.74 11.61
CA ARG A 297 18.26 41.02 12.61
C ARG A 297 18.20 39.53 12.28
N GLU A 298 18.23 38.70 13.32
CA GLU A 298 17.94 37.27 13.22
C GLU A 298 16.52 37.06 12.70
N MET A 299 16.31 36.03 11.89
CA MET A 299 14.98 35.59 11.51
C MET A 299 14.31 35.02 12.77
N ASP A 300 13.40 35.79 13.37
CA ASP A 300 12.71 35.40 14.60
C ASP A 300 11.49 34.51 14.30
N THR A 301 11.10 33.73 15.31
CA THR A 301 9.97 32.79 15.22
C THR A 301 8.67 33.50 14.82
N ALA A 302 8.50 34.76 15.25
CA ALA A 302 7.33 35.57 14.96
C ALA A 302 7.18 35.90 13.46
N SER A 303 8.28 36.22 12.78
CA SER A 303 8.29 36.50 11.33
C SER A 303 7.91 35.26 10.52
N MET A 304 8.40 34.09 10.93
CA MET A 304 8.04 32.82 10.32
C MET A 304 6.56 32.47 10.58
N GLU A 305 6.08 32.56 11.82
CA GLU A 305 4.69 32.31 12.18
C GLU A 305 3.72 33.20 11.39
N ALA A 306 4.02 34.49 11.25
CA ALA A 306 3.21 35.43 10.49
C ALA A 306 3.12 35.06 9.00
N ALA A 307 4.26 34.71 8.37
CA ALA A 307 4.29 34.28 6.97
C ALA A 307 3.51 32.97 6.76
N MET A 308 3.66 32.02 7.68
CA MET A 308 2.90 30.76 7.64
C MET A 308 1.40 30.97 7.85
N ALA A 309 0.99 31.89 8.73
CA ALA A 309 -0.42 32.20 8.96
C ALA A 309 -1.09 32.76 7.70
N VAL A 310 -0.41 33.64 6.96
CA VAL A 310 -0.88 34.15 5.67
C VAL A 310 -1.08 33.01 4.67
N ALA A 311 -0.10 32.10 4.57
CA ALA A 311 -0.20 30.95 3.67
C ALA A 311 -1.35 29.99 4.04
N ARG A 312 -1.62 29.78 5.34
CA ARG A 312 -2.77 28.99 5.82
C ARG A 312 -4.11 29.65 5.49
N SER A 313 -4.20 30.97 5.65
CA SER A 313 -5.41 31.73 5.28
C SER A 313 -5.71 31.59 3.79
N LEU A 314 -4.73 31.80 2.93
CA LEU A 314 -4.88 31.68 1.48
C LEU A 314 -5.30 30.26 1.04
N ALA A 315 -4.77 29.23 1.70
CA ALA A 315 -5.16 27.85 1.43
C ALA A 315 -6.64 27.60 1.81
N ALA A 316 -7.09 28.10 2.96
CA ALA A 316 -8.47 27.99 3.39
C ALA A 316 -9.43 28.77 2.48
N ASP A 317 -9.04 29.96 2.03
CA ASP A 317 -9.83 30.76 1.09
C ASP A 317 -9.97 30.04 -0.26
N TYR A 318 -8.90 29.42 -0.77
CA TYR A 318 -8.94 28.63 -2.00
C TYR A 318 -9.88 27.43 -1.90
N GLU A 319 -9.89 26.73 -0.76
CA GLU A 319 -10.79 25.60 -0.51
C GLU A 319 -12.26 26.06 -0.44
N ASN A 320 -12.53 27.19 0.20
CA ASN A 320 -13.86 27.80 0.29
C ASN A 320 -14.37 28.31 -1.07
N GLU A 321 -13.51 28.92 -1.89
CA GLU A 321 -13.83 29.34 -3.25
C GLU A 321 -14.09 28.14 -4.18
N ALA A 322 -13.30 27.07 -4.07
CA ALA A 322 -13.54 25.84 -4.79
C ALA A 322 -14.88 25.19 -4.41
N ALA A 323 -15.27 25.26 -3.13
CA ALA A 323 -16.56 24.78 -2.64
C ALA A 323 -17.75 25.67 -3.09
N ALA A 324 -17.55 26.99 -3.17
CA ALA A 324 -18.55 27.94 -3.66
C ALA A 324 -18.71 27.93 -5.19
N GLY A 325 -17.68 27.48 -5.91
CA GLY A 325 -17.60 27.42 -7.39
C GLY A 325 -18.35 26.27 -8.05
N THR A 326 -19.22 25.55 -7.33
CA THR A 326 -20.17 24.59 -7.94
C THR A 326 -21.61 25.12 -7.92
N PRO A 327 -21.98 26.17 -8.69
CA PRO A 327 -23.34 26.30 -9.17
C PRO A 327 -23.56 25.24 -10.26
N GLY A 328 -24.58 24.41 -10.08
CA GLY A 328 -24.96 23.44 -11.09
C GLY A 328 -25.31 24.09 -12.41
N GLU A 329 -24.68 23.60 -13.47
CA GLU A 329 -25.24 23.46 -14.83
C GLU A 329 -24.82 22.10 -15.39
#